data_AF-A0A8S3J4P1-F1
#
_entry.id   AF-A0A8S3J4P1-F1
#
_cell.length_a   1.000
_cell.length_b   1.000
_cell.length_c   1.000
_cell.angle_alpha   90.00
_cell.angle_beta   90.00
_cell.angle_gamma   90.00
#
_symmetry.space_group_name_H-M   'P 1'
#
loop_
_entity.id
_entity.type
_entity.pdbx_description
1 polymer ?
#
loop_
_entity_poly.entity_id
_entity_poly.type
_entity_poly.pdbx_seq_one_letter_code
_entity_poly.pdbx_strand_id
1 'polypeptide(L)'
;LCMSPVGSSFRTRCRMFPSLVNCCTLDWFSEWPREALLSVAHTSFEKYPWPKGEEFMVGALAKMCVEIHMSVSTKAKQLLAELRRYYYTTPTSYLELINLYLMMLNDKKKEIENARARVQRGLKKLEETNVLVEEMQLELVALEPQLKKKSDETAKLMETLAIDQEKADEVRRVVMEDEAVARVKAEET
;
A
#
# COMPACT_ATOMS: atom_id res chain seq x y z
N LEU A 1 17.62 -43.32 -21.46
CA LEU A 1 18.94 -42.63 -21.49
C LEU A 1 18.70 -41.24 -22.06
N CYS A 2 19.08 -40.18 -21.37
CA CYS A 2 18.93 -38.80 -21.87
C CYS A 2 20.33 -38.20 -22.06
N MET A 3 20.64 -37.75 -23.27
CA MET A 3 21.95 -37.19 -23.61
C MET A 3 21.77 -35.89 -24.39
N SER A 4 22.64 -34.91 -24.14
CA SER A 4 22.72 -33.72 -24.97
C SER A 4 23.46 -34.04 -26.27
N PRO A 5 22.94 -33.67 -27.44
CA PRO A 5 23.65 -33.80 -28.71
C PRO A 5 24.78 -32.76 -28.86
N VAL A 6 24.89 -31.81 -27.94
CA VAL A 6 25.89 -30.73 -27.99
C VAL A 6 27.28 -31.27 -27.60
N GLY A 7 28.28 -30.96 -28.43
CA GLY A 7 29.69 -31.32 -28.21
C GLY A 7 30.09 -32.69 -28.79
N SER A 8 31.35 -33.07 -28.58
CA SER A 8 31.92 -34.31 -29.15
C SER A 8 31.58 -35.56 -28.33
N SER A 9 31.26 -35.41 -27.04
CA SER A 9 31.06 -36.53 -26.10
C SER A 9 29.93 -37.48 -26.50
N PHE A 10 28.83 -36.96 -27.06
CA PHE A 10 27.73 -37.79 -27.55
C PHE A 10 28.20 -38.68 -28.71
N ARG A 11 28.85 -38.07 -29.71
CA ARG A 11 29.43 -38.80 -30.85
C ARG A 11 30.44 -39.85 -30.43
N THR A 12 31.33 -39.54 -29.47
CA THR A 12 32.31 -40.51 -28.96
C THR A 12 31.61 -41.69 -28.27
N ARG A 13 30.57 -41.44 -27.47
CA ARG A 13 29.78 -42.51 -26.83
C ARG A 13 29.08 -43.41 -27.83
N CYS A 14 28.46 -42.85 -28.88
CA CYS A 14 27.86 -43.66 -29.94
C CYS A 14 28.88 -44.55 -30.67
N ARG A 15 30.14 -44.09 -30.83
CA ARG A 15 31.21 -44.90 -31.43
C ARG A 15 31.74 -45.99 -30.50
N MET A 16 31.84 -45.72 -29.20
CA MET A 16 32.29 -46.69 -28.20
C MET A 16 31.24 -47.77 -27.93
N PHE A 17 29.95 -47.42 -28.02
CA PHE A 17 28.83 -48.32 -27.71
C PHE A 17 27.80 -48.35 -28.84
N PRO A 18 28.02 -49.16 -29.91
CA PRO A 18 27.10 -49.24 -31.06
C PRO A 18 25.68 -49.68 -30.70
N SER A 19 25.50 -50.41 -29.59
CA SER A 19 24.19 -50.83 -29.08
C SER A 19 23.27 -49.64 -28.74
N LEU A 20 23.82 -48.45 -28.44
CA LEU A 20 23.04 -47.24 -28.20
C LEU A 20 22.25 -46.78 -29.43
N VAL A 21 22.72 -47.12 -30.63
CA VAL A 21 22.06 -46.76 -31.89
C VAL A 21 21.31 -47.97 -32.46
N ASN A 22 21.88 -49.17 -32.33
CA ASN A 22 21.31 -50.38 -32.94
C ASN A 22 20.20 -51.05 -32.10
N CYS A 23 20.21 -50.87 -30.78
CA CYS A 23 19.30 -51.58 -29.86
C CYS A 23 18.38 -50.64 -29.07
N CYS A 24 18.39 -49.33 -29.36
CA CYS A 24 17.53 -48.34 -28.71
C CYS A 24 16.74 -47.54 -29.75
N THR A 25 15.53 -47.14 -29.40
CA THR A 25 14.75 -46.19 -30.20
C THR A 25 15.22 -44.77 -29.89
N LEU A 26 15.51 -44.00 -30.95
CA LEU A 26 15.88 -42.59 -30.82
C LEU A 26 14.63 -41.72 -30.73
N ASP A 27 14.51 -40.96 -29.65
CA ASP A 27 13.54 -39.89 -29.52
C ASP A 27 14.28 -38.54 -29.47
N TRP A 28 13.98 -37.65 -30.42
CA TRP A 28 14.75 -36.43 -30.64
C TRP A 28 13.98 -35.18 -30.21
N PHE A 29 14.51 -34.48 -29.22
CA PHE A 29 13.93 -33.24 -28.69
C PHE A 29 14.56 -32.04 -29.37
N SER A 30 13.74 -31.33 -30.14
CA SER A 30 14.12 -30.08 -30.79
C SER A 30 13.78 -28.87 -29.93
N GLU A 31 14.28 -27.69 -30.31
CA GLU A 31 13.84 -26.41 -29.76
C GLU A 31 12.31 -26.28 -29.89
N TRP A 32 11.68 -25.60 -28.92
CA TRP A 32 10.24 -25.43 -28.95
C TRP A 32 9.82 -24.58 -30.15
N PRO A 33 8.88 -25.07 -30.98
CA PRO A 33 8.35 -24.27 -32.06
C PRO A 33 7.52 -23.10 -31.51
N ARG A 34 7.28 -22.11 -32.37
CA ARG A 34 6.55 -20.88 -32.03
C ARG A 34 5.18 -21.19 -31.42
N GLU A 35 4.49 -22.19 -31.94
CA GLU A 35 3.17 -22.64 -31.50
C GLU A 35 3.23 -23.22 -30.08
N ALA A 36 4.27 -23.99 -29.76
CA ALA A 36 4.47 -24.54 -28.41
C ALA A 36 4.76 -23.43 -27.40
N LEU A 37 5.64 -22.47 -27.76
CA LEU A 37 5.92 -21.30 -26.92
C LEU A 37 4.66 -20.49 -26.65
N LEU A 38 3.81 -20.29 -27.67
CA LEU A 38 2.55 -19.58 -27.55
C LEU A 38 1.57 -20.31 -26.63
N SER A 39 1.40 -21.62 -26.81
CA SER A 39 0.52 -22.45 -26.00
C SER A 39 0.92 -22.44 -24.52
N VAL A 40 2.23 -22.59 -24.25
CA VAL A 40 2.77 -22.54 -22.88
C VAL A 40 2.55 -21.17 -22.25
N ALA A 41 2.84 -20.08 -22.97
CA ALA A 41 2.61 -18.73 -22.45
C ALA A 41 1.13 -18.46 -22.20
N HIS A 42 0.25 -18.82 -23.14
CA HIS A 42 -1.19 -18.67 -22.98
C HIS A 42 -1.68 -19.38 -21.73
N THR A 43 -1.33 -20.66 -21.56
CA THR A 43 -1.72 -21.47 -20.41
C THR A 43 -1.19 -20.87 -19.09
N SER A 44 0.04 -20.34 -19.08
CA SER A 44 0.61 -19.70 -17.90
C SER A 44 -0.08 -18.39 -17.55
N PHE A 45 -0.41 -17.57 -18.54
CA PHE A 45 -1.13 -16.30 -18.33
C PHE A 45 -2.60 -16.51 -17.98
N GLU A 46 -3.27 -17.52 -18.52
CA GLU A 46 -4.66 -17.83 -18.22
C GLU A 46 -4.85 -18.30 -16.77
N LYS A 47 -3.84 -18.96 -16.19
CA LYS A 47 -3.82 -19.33 -14.76
C LYS A 47 -3.74 -18.14 -13.82
N TYR A 48 -3.34 -16.96 -14.32
CA TYR A 48 -3.24 -15.77 -13.50
C TYR A 48 -4.63 -15.15 -13.24
N PRO A 49 -4.98 -14.73 -12.01
CA PRO A 49 -6.28 -14.16 -11.70
C PRO A 49 -6.39 -12.72 -12.23
N TRP A 50 -6.86 -12.57 -13.46
CA TRP A 50 -7.07 -11.27 -14.09
C TRP A 50 -8.29 -10.54 -13.50
N PRO A 51 -8.23 -9.20 -13.40
CA PRO A 51 -9.42 -8.40 -13.14
C PRO A 51 -10.49 -8.62 -14.21
N LYS A 52 -11.76 -8.51 -13.82
CA LYS A 52 -12.89 -8.68 -14.74
C LYS A 52 -12.75 -7.73 -15.94
N GLY A 53 -12.77 -8.29 -17.15
CA GLY A 53 -12.68 -7.53 -18.39
C GLY A 53 -11.27 -7.35 -18.96
N GLU A 54 -10.22 -7.82 -18.29
CA GLU A 54 -8.82 -7.73 -18.79
C GLU A 54 -8.31 -9.03 -19.45
N GLU A 55 -9.13 -10.07 -19.52
CA GLU A 55 -8.77 -11.39 -20.06
C GLU A 55 -8.31 -11.33 -21.53
N PHE A 56 -8.76 -10.33 -22.28
CA PHE A 56 -8.34 -10.10 -23.67
C PHE A 56 -6.83 -9.86 -23.80
N MET A 57 -6.14 -9.42 -22.74
CA MET A 57 -4.71 -9.14 -22.75
C MET A 57 -3.86 -10.42 -22.81
N VAL A 58 -4.40 -11.56 -22.37
CA VAL A 58 -3.68 -12.84 -22.30
C VAL A 58 -3.06 -13.21 -23.65
N GLY A 59 -3.83 -13.12 -24.73
CA GLY A 59 -3.36 -13.44 -26.07
C GLY A 59 -2.25 -12.49 -26.58
N ALA A 60 -2.34 -11.21 -26.25
CA ALA A 60 -1.32 -10.22 -26.63
C ALA A 60 -0.02 -10.43 -25.85
N LEU A 61 -0.11 -10.66 -24.54
CA LEU A 61 1.03 -10.94 -23.68
C LEU A 61 1.75 -12.24 -24.06
N ALA A 62 0.99 -13.29 -24.36
CA ALA A 62 1.55 -14.55 -24.83
C ALA A 62 2.35 -14.35 -26.12
N LYS A 63 1.78 -13.65 -27.12
CA LYS A 63 2.48 -13.32 -28.37
C LYS A 63 3.75 -12.51 -28.12
N MET A 64 3.70 -11.53 -27.22
CA MET A 64 4.85 -10.70 -26.86
C MET A 64 5.99 -11.55 -26.26
N CYS A 65 5.70 -12.44 -25.31
CA CYS A 65 6.70 -13.33 -24.73
C CYS A 65 7.38 -14.20 -25.79
N VAL A 66 6.62 -14.73 -26.74
CA VAL A 66 7.15 -15.53 -27.85
C VAL A 66 8.11 -14.71 -28.71
N GLU A 67 7.72 -13.49 -29.12
CA GLU A 67 8.61 -12.63 -29.92
C GLU A 67 9.90 -12.27 -29.18
N ILE A 68 9.80 -11.95 -27.88
CA ILE A 68 10.96 -11.65 -27.06
C ILE A 68 11.91 -12.85 -27.05
N HIS A 69 11.41 -14.07 -26.78
CA HIS A 69 12.24 -15.28 -26.76
C HIS A 69 12.91 -15.55 -28.12
N MET A 70 12.14 -15.49 -29.21
CA MET A 70 12.66 -15.72 -30.57
C MET A 70 13.70 -14.67 -30.99
N SER A 71 13.54 -13.43 -30.54
CA SER A 71 14.52 -12.36 -30.76
C SER A 71 15.85 -12.68 -30.07
N VAL A 72 15.83 -13.21 -28.85
CA VAL A 72 17.03 -13.61 -28.10
C VAL A 72 17.73 -14.78 -28.79
N SER A 73 16.99 -15.79 -29.27
CA SER A 73 17.56 -16.91 -30.04
C SER A 73 18.22 -16.44 -31.34
N THR A 74 17.63 -15.44 -32.01
CA THR A 74 18.22 -14.82 -33.21
C THR A 74 19.50 -14.06 -32.88
N LYS A 75 19.50 -13.30 -31.79
CA LYS A 75 20.68 -12.56 -31.30
C LYS A 75 21.79 -13.48 -30.81
N ALA A 76 21.46 -14.62 -30.22
CA ALA A 76 22.42 -15.65 -29.83
C ALA A 76 23.18 -16.22 -31.04
N LYS A 77 22.50 -16.40 -32.18
CA LYS A 77 23.14 -16.80 -33.44
C LYS A 77 24.09 -15.72 -33.97
N GLN A 78 23.69 -14.45 -33.88
CA GLN A 78 24.55 -13.30 -34.25
C GLN A 78 25.79 -13.23 -33.36
N LEU A 79 25.63 -13.40 -32.04
CA LEU A 79 26.72 -13.42 -31.07
C LEU A 79 27.76 -14.51 -31.39
N LEU A 80 27.30 -15.69 -31.80
CA LEU A 80 28.18 -16.77 -32.22
C LEU A 80 28.93 -16.43 -33.51
N ALA A 81 28.28 -15.78 -34.47
CA ALA A 81 28.89 -15.39 -35.73
C ALA A 81 29.98 -14.32 -35.54
N GLU A 82 29.71 -13.32 -34.70
CA GLU A 82 30.59 -12.16 -34.51
C GLU A 82 31.69 -12.40 -33.48
N LEU A 83 31.33 -12.94 -32.32
CA LEU A 83 32.24 -13.06 -31.16
C LEU A 83 32.69 -14.49 -30.90
N ARG A 84 32.25 -15.45 -31.72
CA ARG A 84 32.55 -16.89 -31.56
C ARG A 84 32.18 -17.42 -30.17
N ARG A 85 31.21 -16.78 -29.50
CA ARG A 85 30.74 -17.16 -28.16
C ARG A 85 29.35 -17.79 -28.25
N TYR A 86 29.23 -18.99 -27.69
CA TYR A 86 27.94 -19.67 -27.59
C TYR A 86 27.10 -19.06 -26.46
N TYR A 87 25.83 -18.81 -26.76
CA TYR A 87 24.77 -18.55 -25.79
C TYR A 87 23.60 -19.46 -26.12
N TYR A 88 23.10 -20.19 -25.11
CA TYR A 88 22.06 -21.19 -25.30
C TYR A 88 20.73 -20.68 -24.77
N THR A 89 19.70 -20.66 -25.61
CA THR A 89 18.32 -20.41 -25.19
C THR A 89 17.67 -21.73 -24.82
N THR A 90 17.15 -21.84 -23.60
CA THR A 90 16.49 -23.05 -23.10
C THR A 90 15.02 -22.79 -22.80
N PRO A 91 14.15 -23.82 -22.85
CA PRO A 91 12.76 -23.69 -22.39
C PRO A 91 12.66 -23.20 -20.94
N THR A 92 13.60 -23.56 -20.07
CA THR A 92 13.65 -23.07 -18.68
C THR A 92 13.76 -21.54 -18.63
N SER A 93 14.66 -20.95 -19.43
CA SER A 93 14.80 -19.49 -19.51
C SER A 93 13.53 -18.80 -20.02
N TYR A 94 12.74 -19.47 -20.86
CA TYR A 94 11.44 -18.96 -21.30
C TYR A 94 10.39 -18.98 -20.17
N LEU A 95 10.34 -20.06 -19.38
CA LEU A 95 9.46 -20.14 -18.23
C LEU A 95 9.84 -19.12 -17.15
N GLU A 96 11.14 -18.91 -16.93
CA GLU A 96 11.65 -17.86 -16.04
C GLU A 96 11.23 -16.46 -16.48
N LEU A 97 11.28 -16.16 -17.78
CA LEU A 97 10.78 -14.89 -18.33
C LEU A 97 9.31 -14.66 -17.97
N ILE A 98 8.46 -15.66 -18.16
CA ILE A 98 7.01 -15.57 -17.84
C ILE A 98 6.80 -15.38 -16.34
N ASN A 99 7.48 -16.19 -15.52
CA ASN A 99 7.36 -16.13 -14.06
C ASN A 99 7.83 -14.77 -13.51
N LEU A 100 8.95 -14.25 -14.02
CA LEU A 100 9.49 -12.95 -13.64
C LEU A 100 8.48 -11.84 -13.98
N TYR A 101 7.89 -11.89 -15.18
CA TYR A 101 6.88 -10.92 -15.58
C TYR A 101 5.66 -10.96 -14.64
N LEU A 102 5.13 -12.15 -14.32
CA LEU A 102 3.99 -12.29 -13.41
C LEU A 102 4.30 -11.80 -11.99
N MET A 103 5.52 -12.06 -11.50
CA MET A 103 6.00 -11.53 -10.22
C MET A 103 6.01 -10.00 -10.23
N MET A 104 6.66 -9.40 -11.23
CA MET A 104 6.73 -7.94 -11.36
C MET A 104 5.35 -7.29 -11.51
N LEU A 105 4.45 -7.93 -12.26
CA LEU A 105 3.07 -7.46 -12.43
C LEU A 105 2.34 -7.39 -11.08
N ASN A 106 2.47 -8.43 -10.25
CA ASN A 106 1.87 -8.46 -8.93
C ASN A 106 2.44 -7.40 -8.00
N ASP A 107 3.75 -7.20 -8.02
CA ASP A 107 4.41 -6.19 -7.19
C ASP A 107 3.95 -4.78 -7.59
N LYS A 108 3.88 -4.49 -8.90
CA LYS A 108 3.37 -3.21 -9.39
C LYS A 108 1.89 -2.99 -9.12
N LYS A 109 1.06 -4.02 -9.22
CA LYS A 109 -0.35 -3.93 -8.80
C LYS A 109 -0.48 -3.61 -7.32
N LYS A 110 0.29 -4.27 -6.45
CA LYS A 110 0.30 -3.99 -5.01
C LYS A 110 0.74 -2.57 -4.69
N GLU A 111 1.77 -2.06 -5.36
CA GLU A 111 2.20 -0.66 -5.22
C GLU A 111 1.05 0.31 -5.52
N ILE A 112 0.36 0.10 -6.65
CA ILE A 112 -0.77 0.94 -7.07
C ILE A 112 -1.94 0.83 -6.09
N GLU A 113 -2.33 -0.37 -5.69
CA GLU A 113 -3.43 -0.57 -4.73
C GLU A 113 -3.13 0.06 -3.37
N ASN A 114 -1.88 -0.03 -2.90
CA ASN A 114 -1.46 0.63 -1.66
C ASN A 114 -1.54 2.16 -1.77
N ALA A 115 -1.10 2.72 -2.91
CA ALA A 115 -1.21 4.15 -3.18
C ALA A 115 -2.67 4.60 -3.23
N ARG A 116 -3.53 3.86 -3.94
CA ARG A 116 -4.98 4.09 -3.99
C ARG A 116 -5.61 4.05 -2.60
N ALA A 117 -5.33 3.02 -1.82
CA ALA A 117 -5.87 2.86 -0.47
C ALA A 117 -5.42 4.00 0.46
N ARG A 118 -4.18 4.50 0.31
CA ARG A 118 -3.70 5.67 1.04
C ARG A 118 -4.51 6.92 0.70
N VAL A 119 -4.72 7.19 -0.58
CA VAL A 119 -5.53 8.34 -1.04
C VAL A 119 -6.97 8.22 -0.54
N GLN A 120 -7.58 7.03 -0.66
CA GLN A 120 -8.94 6.77 -0.20
C GLN A 120 -9.10 7.02 1.31
N ARG A 121 -8.14 6.55 2.13
CA ARG A 121 -8.15 6.83 3.58
C ARG A 121 -8.00 8.31 3.87
N GLY A 122 -7.13 9.02 3.14
CA GLY A 122 -6.96 10.46 3.28
C GLY A 122 -8.25 11.22 2.96
N LEU A 123 -8.90 10.89 1.85
CA LEU A 123 -10.15 11.52 1.44
C LEU A 123 -11.26 11.31 2.47
N LYS A 124 -11.41 10.07 2.97
CA LYS A 124 -12.37 9.75 4.02
C LYS A 124 -12.13 10.57 5.29
N LYS A 125 -10.86 10.76 5.69
CA LYS A 125 -10.54 11.57 6.87
C LYS A 125 -10.83 13.05 6.68
N LEU A 126 -10.64 13.59 5.48
CA LEU A 126 -11.04 14.96 5.16
C LEU A 126 -12.57 15.12 5.24
N GLU A 127 -13.31 14.15 4.69
CA GLU A 127 -14.77 14.15 4.75
C GLU A 127 -15.30 14.07 6.20
N GLU A 128 -14.77 13.13 7.01
CA GLU A 128 -15.10 13.02 8.44
C GLU A 128 -14.81 14.33 9.21
N THR A 129 -13.68 14.98 8.89
CA THR A 129 -13.28 16.23 9.55
C THR A 129 -14.17 17.39 9.14
N ASN A 130 -14.58 17.48 7.87
CA ASN A 130 -15.49 18.51 7.40
C ASN A 130 -16.84 18.43 8.12
N VAL A 131 -17.41 17.23 8.26
CA VAL A 131 -18.66 17.01 9.00
C VAL A 131 -18.51 17.44 10.46
N LEU A 132 -17.41 17.08 11.13
CA LEU A 132 -17.15 17.49 12.51
C LEU A 132 -17.02 19.02 12.65
N VAL A 133 -16.34 19.67 11.71
CA VAL A 133 -16.17 21.13 11.72
C VAL A 133 -17.52 21.84 11.51
N GLU A 134 -18.39 21.32 10.64
CA GLU A 134 -19.75 21.85 10.46
C GLU A 134 -20.56 21.74 11.78
N GLU A 135 -20.48 20.61 12.48
CA GLU A 135 -21.15 20.43 13.77
C GLU A 135 -20.61 21.40 14.84
N MET A 136 -19.29 21.52 14.98
CA MET A 136 -18.67 22.46 15.91
C MET A 136 -19.03 23.93 15.61
N GLN A 137 -19.16 24.29 14.33
CA GLN A 137 -19.60 25.64 13.95
C GLN A 137 -21.03 25.92 14.43
N LEU A 138 -21.94 24.95 14.29
CA LEU A 138 -23.32 25.09 14.78
C LEU A 138 -23.36 25.24 16.31
N GLU A 139 -22.56 24.45 17.04
CA GLU A 139 -22.46 24.55 18.49
C GLU A 139 -21.94 25.93 18.95
N LEU A 140 -20.90 26.45 18.29
CA LEU A 140 -20.34 27.77 18.61
C LEU A 140 -21.38 28.89 18.46
N VAL A 141 -22.14 28.90 17.35
CA VAL A 141 -23.22 29.86 17.11
C VAL A 141 -24.31 29.74 18.18
N ALA A 142 -24.63 28.52 18.62
CA ALA A 142 -25.63 28.29 19.67
C ALA A 142 -25.16 28.72 21.08
N LEU A 143 -23.86 28.60 21.37
CA LEU A 143 -23.24 28.95 22.65
C LEU A 143 -23.03 30.47 22.81
N GLU A 144 -22.74 31.18 21.72
CA GLU A 144 -22.47 32.63 21.73
C GLU A 144 -23.51 33.49 22.48
N PRO A 145 -24.84 33.37 22.23
CA PRO A 145 -25.83 34.15 22.97
C PRO A 145 -25.97 33.72 24.44
N GLN A 146 -25.72 32.45 24.76
CA GLN A 146 -25.78 31.95 26.14
C GLN A 146 -24.63 32.51 26.97
N LEU A 147 -23.43 32.57 26.38
CA LEU A 147 -22.24 33.16 27.00
C LEU A 147 -22.45 34.65 27.26
N LYS A 148 -23.03 35.39 26.30
CA LYS A 148 -23.35 36.81 26.48
C LYS A 148 -24.33 37.05 27.63
N LYS A 149 -25.43 36.29 27.68
CA LYS A 149 -26.40 36.35 28.79
C LYS A 149 -25.74 36.06 30.15
N LYS A 150 -24.99 34.97 30.24
CA LYS A 150 -24.32 34.61 31.50
C LYS A 150 -23.30 35.66 31.90
N SER A 151 -22.52 36.21 30.96
CA SER A 151 -21.57 37.29 31.22
C SER A 151 -22.26 38.55 31.77
N ASP A 152 -23.39 38.94 31.18
CA ASP A 152 -24.18 40.08 31.66
C ASP A 152 -24.76 39.82 33.06
N GLU A 153 -25.19 38.59 33.33
CA GLU A 153 -25.66 38.16 34.66
C GLU A 153 -24.53 38.17 35.70
N THR A 154 -23.34 37.67 35.39
CA THR A 154 -22.19 37.73 36.32
C THR A 154 -21.74 39.16 36.56
N ALA A 155 -21.78 40.04 35.55
CA ALA A 155 -21.45 41.46 35.72
C ALA A 155 -22.40 42.13 36.74
N LYS A 156 -23.71 41.87 36.64
CA LYS A 156 -24.70 42.35 37.61
C LYS A 156 -24.48 41.76 39.00
N LEU A 157 -24.19 40.46 39.09
CA LEU A 157 -23.93 39.80 40.37
C LEU A 157 -22.71 40.42 41.07
N MET A 158 -21.63 40.70 40.33
CA MET A 158 -20.43 41.37 40.86
C MET A 158 -20.73 42.76 41.40
N GLU A 159 -21.59 43.52 40.73
CA GLU A 159 -22.03 44.84 41.20
C GLU A 159 -22.82 44.73 42.52
N THR A 160 -23.77 43.79 42.61
CA THR A 160 -24.50 43.54 43.86
C THR A 160 -23.59 43.07 44.99
N LEU A 161 -22.60 42.22 44.68
CA LEU A 161 -21.61 41.74 45.65
C LEU A 161 -20.74 42.88 46.19
N ALA A 162 -20.36 43.85 45.35
CA ALA A 162 -19.61 45.02 45.80
C ALA A 162 -20.42 45.86 46.80
N ILE A 163 -21.71 46.09 46.52
CA ILE A 163 -22.62 46.81 47.43
C ILE A 163 -22.80 46.05 48.74
N ASP A 164 -23.03 44.74 48.67
CA ASP A 164 -23.24 43.92 49.86
C ASP A 164 -21.95 43.74 50.69
N GLN A 165 -20.79 43.72 50.03
CA GLN A 165 -19.48 43.74 50.69
C GLN A 165 -19.27 45.05 51.46
N GLU A 166 -19.59 46.20 50.86
CA GLU A 166 -19.46 47.51 51.51
C GLU A 166 -20.38 47.61 52.75
N LYS A 167 -21.64 47.16 52.63
CA LYS A 167 -22.56 47.07 53.78
C LYS A 167 -22.06 46.11 54.86
N ALA A 168 -21.54 44.95 54.47
CA ALA A 168 -21.02 43.97 55.42
C ALA A 168 -19.79 44.49 56.17
N ASP A 169 -18.92 45.24 55.48
CA ASP A 169 -17.75 45.89 56.08
C ASP A 169 -18.15 47.02 57.03
N GLU A 170 -19.21 47.78 56.71
CA GLU A 170 -19.77 48.79 57.62
C GLU A 170 -20.35 48.16 58.89
N VAL A 171 -21.14 47.09 58.76
CA VAL A 171 -21.67 46.32 59.92
C VAL A 171 -20.52 45.73 60.72
N ARG A 172 -19.49 45.17 60.08
CA ARG A 172 -18.28 44.67 60.76
C ARG A 172 -17.62 45.75 61.60
N ARG A 173 -17.50 46.98 61.07
CA ARG A 173 -16.90 48.10 61.79
C ARG A 173 -17.72 48.45 63.04
N VAL A 174 -19.04 48.53 62.92
CA VAL A 174 -19.94 48.81 64.07
C VAL A 174 -19.84 47.70 65.12
N VAL A 175 -19.88 46.43 64.72
CA VAL A 175 -19.73 45.31 65.66
C VAL A 175 -18.36 45.32 66.35
N MET A 176 -17.28 45.64 65.65
CA MET A 176 -15.95 45.78 66.26
C MET A 176 -15.89 46.92 67.30
N GLU A 177 -16.56 48.04 67.02
CA GLU A 177 -16.68 49.16 67.97
C GLU A 177 -17.52 48.76 69.19
N ASP A 178 -18.67 48.11 68.98
CA ASP A 178 -19.54 47.61 70.06
C ASP A 178 -18.85 46.53 70.90
N GLU A 179 -18.10 45.60 70.29
CA GLU A 179 -17.28 44.60 71.00
C GLU A 179 -16.17 45.25 71.84
N ALA A 180 -15.54 46.32 71.33
CA ALA A 180 -14.53 47.06 72.09
C ALA A 180 -15.15 47.76 73.31
N VAL A 181 -16.32 48.40 73.14
CA VAL A 181 -17.06 49.04 74.25
C VAL A 181 -17.57 48.01 75.26
N ALA A 182 -18.08 46.87 74.79
CA ALA A 182 -18.53 45.78 75.65
C ALA A 182 -17.37 45.17 76.44
N ARG A 183 -16.18 45.02 75.83
CA ARG A 183 -14.97 44.54 76.51
C ARG A 183 -14.51 45.49 77.61
N VAL A 184 -14.52 46.81 77.36
CA VAL A 184 -14.19 47.82 78.40
C VAL A 184 -15.22 47.79 79.54
N LYS A 185 -16.52 47.70 79.23
CA LYS A 185 -17.56 47.56 80.27
C LYS A 185 -17.49 46.26 81.05
N ALA A 186 -17.02 45.18 80.45
CA ALA A 186 -16.83 43.89 81.12
C ALA A 186 -15.56 43.86 82.00
N GLU A 187 -14.56 44.69 81.73
CA GLU A 187 -13.38 44.88 82.59
C GLU A 187 -13.66 45.83 83.77
N GLU A 188 -14.72 46.64 83.71
CA GLU A 188 -15.18 47.56 84.77
C GLU A 188 -16.19 46.93 85.77
N THR A 189 -16.60 45.68 85.56
CA THR A 189 -17.45 44.87 86.49
C THR A 189 -16.68 43.68 87.06
#